data_AF-A0A142X5Q1-F1
#
_entry.id   AF-A0A142X5Q1-F1
#
_cell.length_a   1.000
_cell.length_b   1.000
_cell.length_c   1.000
_cell.angle_alpha   90.00
_cell.angle_beta   90.00
_cell.angle_gamma   90.00
#
_symmetry.space_group_name_H-M   'P 1'
#
loop_
_entity.id
_entity.type
_entity.pdbx_description
1 polymer ?
#
loop_
_entity_poly.entity_id
_entity_poly.type
_entity_poly.pdbx_seq_one_letter_code
_entity_poly.pdbx_strand_id
1 'polypeptide(L)'
;MRVFNEQTLDMLRNAGWSEHRYVPLYDFIKNSPILFPLARSILIQFDGLQIGTSGAGVDCAASDIKFDSWPVYDSASEMEELCAANGKLFCPLGYCHCDHGLVVIDEEGKVFTFYDSLRLMGSSFEEGIQNILDGRSPR
;
A
#
# COMPACT_ATOMS: atom_id res chain seq x y z
N MET A 1 16.38 -4.12 4.83
CA MET A 1 15.87 -3.43 6.04
C MET A 1 14.97 -2.31 5.55
N ARG A 2 13.72 -2.21 6.03
CA ARG A 2 12.82 -1.13 5.63
C ARG A 2 13.30 0.16 6.27
N VAL A 3 13.52 1.21 5.48
CA VAL A 3 14.05 2.49 5.97
C VAL A 3 12.96 3.55 5.83
N PHE A 4 12.14 3.66 6.87
CA PHE A 4 11.21 4.78 7.02
C PHE A 4 11.92 5.98 7.65
N ASN A 5 11.50 7.20 7.31
CA ASN A 5 11.86 8.37 8.09
C ASN A 5 11.27 8.28 9.51
N GLU A 6 11.82 9.05 10.46
CA GLU A 6 11.43 8.98 11.87
C GLU A 6 9.94 9.24 12.08
N GLN A 7 9.38 10.24 11.39
CA GLN A 7 7.96 10.59 11.48
C GLN A 7 7.04 9.43 11.06
N THR A 8 7.33 8.79 9.93
CA THR A 8 6.53 7.65 9.44
C THR A 8 6.67 6.45 10.35
N LEU A 9 7.87 6.21 10.88
CA LEU A 9 8.13 5.14 11.83
C LEU A 9 7.36 5.34 13.14
N ASP A 10 7.27 6.58 13.62
CA ASP A 10 6.49 6.92 14.81
C ASP A 10 4.99 6.75 14.57
N MET A 11 4.47 7.14 13.40
CA MET A 11 3.07 6.87 13.03
C MET A 11 2.78 5.37 13.03
N LEU A 12 3.66 4.56 12.43
CA LEU A 12 3.53 3.10 12.40
C LEU A 12 3.54 2.51 13.82
N ARG A 13 4.49 2.91 14.67
CA ARG A 13 4.58 2.44 16.06
C ARG A 13 3.35 2.82 16.88
N ASN A 14 2.85 4.04 16.72
CA ASN A 14 1.62 4.50 17.38
C ASN A 14 0.39 3.72 16.92
N ALA A 15 0.37 3.24 15.67
CA ALA A 15 -0.65 2.34 15.15
C ALA A 15 -0.48 0.88 15.60
N GLY A 16 0.58 0.54 16.35
CA GLY A 16 0.85 -0.81 16.86
C GLY A 16 1.75 -1.67 15.97
N TRP A 17 2.53 -1.06 15.08
CA TRP A 17 3.56 -1.76 14.31
C TRP A 17 4.81 -2.05 15.15
N SER A 18 5.45 -3.18 14.87
CA SER A 18 6.80 -3.52 15.35
C SER A 18 7.51 -4.39 14.32
N GLU A 19 8.85 -4.48 14.40
CA GLU A 19 9.66 -5.29 13.49
C GLU A 19 9.34 -6.80 13.54
N HIS A 20 8.72 -7.25 14.64
CA HIS A 20 8.33 -8.65 14.85
C HIS A 20 6.84 -8.89 14.59
N ARG A 21 6.10 -7.88 14.11
CA ARG A 21 4.67 -8.01 13.80
C ARG A 21 4.46 -9.05 12.71
N TYR A 22 3.52 -9.95 12.96
CA TYR A 22 3.10 -10.97 12.02
C TYR A 22 1.58 -11.13 12.10
N VAL A 23 0.91 -10.92 10.97
CA VAL A 23 -0.52 -11.06 10.78
C VAL A 23 -0.76 -12.23 9.81
N PRO A 24 -1.43 -13.30 10.25
CA PRO A 24 -1.76 -14.41 9.38
C PRO A 24 -2.82 -13.97 8.36
N LEU A 25 -2.53 -14.16 7.07
CA LEU A 25 -3.50 -13.92 6.01
C LEU A 25 -4.51 -15.07 5.94
N TYR A 26 -5.71 -14.81 5.41
CA TYR A 26 -6.67 -15.86 5.11
C TYR A 26 -6.22 -16.72 3.92
N ASP A 27 -6.72 -17.97 3.81
CA ASP A 27 -6.30 -18.90 2.75
C ASP A 27 -6.66 -18.40 1.35
N PHE A 28 -7.82 -17.77 1.18
CA PHE A 28 -8.21 -17.21 -0.12
C PHE A 28 -7.30 -16.05 -0.55
N ILE A 29 -6.81 -15.24 0.39
CA ILE A 29 -5.80 -14.22 0.13
C ILE A 29 -4.46 -14.87 -0.24
N LYS A 30 -4.02 -15.86 0.54
CA LYS A 30 -2.76 -16.58 0.31
C LYS A 30 -2.69 -17.22 -1.09
N ASN A 31 -3.81 -17.67 -1.61
CA ASN A 31 -3.88 -18.37 -2.89
C ASN A 31 -4.23 -17.45 -4.07
N SER A 32 -4.34 -16.14 -3.84
CA SER A 32 -4.60 -15.18 -4.90
C SER A 32 -3.45 -15.11 -5.91
N PRO A 33 -3.72 -15.11 -7.23
CA PRO A 33 -2.68 -15.09 -8.27
C PRO A 33 -1.91 -13.76 -8.32
N ILE A 34 -2.51 -12.68 -7.82
CA ILE A 34 -1.87 -11.35 -7.76
C ILE A 34 -1.01 -11.17 -6.49
N LEU A 35 -1.06 -12.10 -5.54
CA LEU A 35 -0.27 -12.03 -4.31
C LEU A 35 1.15 -12.61 -4.50
N PHE A 36 2.08 -11.77 -4.96
CA PHE A 36 3.49 -12.12 -5.09
C PHE A 36 4.27 -12.00 -3.76
N PRO A 37 5.49 -12.58 -3.64
CA PRO A 37 6.22 -12.67 -2.37
C PRO A 37 6.47 -11.34 -1.65
N LEU A 38 6.79 -10.28 -2.39
CA LEU A 38 7.01 -8.96 -1.80
C LEU A 38 5.73 -8.41 -1.17
N ALA A 39 4.61 -8.39 -1.90
CA ALA A 39 3.32 -7.93 -1.37
C ALA A 39 2.88 -8.76 -0.15
N ARG A 40 3.03 -10.09 -0.21
CA ARG A 40 2.79 -10.97 0.95
C ARG A 40 3.63 -10.56 2.16
N SER A 41 4.92 -10.30 1.98
CA SER A 41 5.82 -9.92 3.07
C SER A 41 5.48 -8.57 3.72
N ILE A 42 4.81 -7.70 2.96
CA ILE A 42 4.30 -6.42 3.45
C ILE A 42 2.98 -6.65 4.18
N LEU A 43 2.00 -7.30 3.57
CA LEU A 43 0.70 -7.55 4.19
C LEU A 43 0.85 -8.28 5.54
N ILE A 44 1.66 -9.33 5.65
CA ILE A 44 1.85 -10.01 6.94
C ILE A 44 2.45 -9.11 8.02
N GLN A 45 3.11 -8.00 7.68
CA GLN A 45 3.69 -7.08 8.67
C GLN A 45 2.84 -5.85 8.94
N PHE A 46 2.01 -5.43 7.99
CA PHE A 46 1.28 -4.16 8.07
C PHE A 46 -0.23 -4.30 8.12
N ASP A 47 -0.80 -5.45 7.76
CA ASP A 47 -2.25 -5.65 7.71
C ASP A 47 -2.93 -5.25 9.04
N GLY A 48 -4.04 -4.53 8.91
CA GLY A 48 -4.83 -3.98 10.01
C GLY A 48 -4.27 -2.70 10.65
N LEU A 49 -3.20 -2.09 10.12
CA LEU A 49 -2.70 -0.80 10.58
C LEU A 49 -3.35 0.36 9.82
N GLN A 50 -3.60 1.47 10.53
CA GLN A 50 -4.03 2.73 9.93
C GLN A 50 -3.13 3.87 10.41
N ILE A 51 -2.61 4.66 9.47
CA ILE A 51 -1.67 5.75 9.74
C ILE A 51 -1.98 6.99 8.90
N GLY A 52 -1.50 8.14 9.36
CA GLY A 52 -1.67 9.42 8.67
C GLY A 52 -3.07 10.01 8.80
N THR A 53 -3.28 11.11 8.08
CA THR A 53 -4.56 11.84 8.01
C THR A 53 -4.69 12.45 6.62
N SER A 54 -5.90 12.44 6.06
CA SER A 54 -6.17 13.14 4.81
C SER A 54 -6.26 14.66 5.00
N GLY A 55 -5.65 15.43 4.10
CA GLY A 55 -5.63 16.90 4.21
C GLY A 55 -4.66 17.59 3.27
N ALA A 56 -4.25 18.81 3.63
CA ALA A 56 -3.24 19.55 2.88
C ALA A 56 -1.89 18.83 2.97
N GLY A 57 -1.29 18.51 1.82
CA GLY A 57 0.06 17.99 1.72
C GLY A 57 1.01 19.00 1.09
N VAL A 58 2.21 18.55 0.74
CA VAL A 58 3.29 19.41 0.24
C VAL A 58 3.04 19.87 -1.20
N ASP A 59 2.75 18.93 -2.10
CA ASP A 59 2.52 19.19 -3.52
C ASP A 59 1.07 18.87 -3.94
N CYS A 60 0.44 17.91 -3.27
CA CYS A 60 -0.93 17.47 -3.46
C CYS A 60 -1.58 17.12 -2.12
N ALA A 61 -2.82 16.61 -2.12
CA ALA A 61 -3.46 16.21 -0.89
C ALA A 61 -2.69 15.05 -0.22
N ALA A 62 -2.31 15.25 1.04
CA ALA A 62 -1.87 14.18 1.91
C ALA A 62 -3.05 13.22 2.14
N SER A 63 -2.76 11.93 2.28
CA SER A 63 -3.78 10.90 2.50
C SER A 63 -3.41 10.00 3.66
N ASP A 64 -4.41 9.60 4.44
CA ASP A 64 -4.27 8.47 5.34
C ASP A 64 -4.12 7.17 4.56
N ILE A 65 -3.58 6.16 5.23
CA ILE A 65 -3.39 4.81 4.69
C ILE A 65 -3.94 3.81 5.70
N LYS A 66 -4.80 2.91 5.23
CA LYS A 66 -5.29 1.75 5.95
C LYS A 66 -4.76 0.50 5.25
N PHE A 67 -3.76 -0.14 5.85
CA PHE A 67 -3.26 -1.41 5.36
C PHE A 67 -4.30 -2.50 5.61
N ASP A 68 -4.72 -3.14 4.53
CA ASP A 68 -5.80 -4.12 4.52
C ASP A 68 -5.54 -5.14 3.40
N SER A 69 -5.59 -6.42 3.73
CA SER A 69 -5.44 -7.51 2.77
C SER A 69 -6.75 -7.84 2.04
N TRP A 70 -7.90 -7.35 2.52
CA TRP A 70 -9.21 -7.59 1.91
C TRP A 70 -9.31 -7.21 0.41
N PRO A 71 -8.75 -6.08 -0.05
CA PRO A 71 -8.76 -5.70 -1.47
C PRO A 71 -8.12 -6.72 -2.41
N VAL A 72 -7.22 -7.57 -1.92
CA VAL A 72 -6.62 -8.65 -2.75
C VAL A 72 -7.68 -9.64 -3.22
N TYR A 73 -8.78 -9.77 -2.47
CA TYR A 73 -9.95 -10.54 -2.87
C TYR A 73 -11.05 -9.66 -3.49
N ASP A 74 -11.41 -8.57 -2.83
CA ASP A 74 -12.56 -7.74 -3.20
C ASP A 74 -12.37 -7.02 -4.55
N SER A 75 -11.14 -6.58 -4.84
CA SER A 75 -10.78 -5.88 -6.08
C SER A 75 -10.09 -6.82 -7.09
N ALA A 76 -10.20 -8.14 -6.93
CA ALA A 76 -9.44 -9.10 -7.73
C ALA A 76 -9.65 -8.93 -9.24
N SER A 77 -10.89 -8.76 -9.71
CA SER A 77 -11.19 -8.58 -11.13
C SER A 77 -10.59 -7.29 -11.71
N GLU A 78 -10.70 -6.19 -10.97
CA GLU A 78 -10.13 -4.90 -11.39
C GLU A 78 -8.59 -4.96 -11.43
N MET A 79 -7.97 -5.63 -10.46
CA MET A 79 -6.53 -5.84 -10.44
C MET A 79 -6.08 -6.77 -11.57
N GLU A 80 -6.83 -7.83 -11.90
CA GLU A 80 -6.53 -8.71 -13.04
C GLU A 80 -6.54 -7.95 -14.38
N GLU A 81 -7.54 -7.09 -14.61
CA GLU A 81 -7.61 -6.22 -15.78
C GLU A 81 -6.42 -5.24 -15.82
N LEU A 82 -6.10 -4.63 -14.68
CA LEU A 82 -4.97 -3.72 -14.55
C LEU A 82 -3.64 -4.43 -14.84
N CYS A 83 -3.47 -5.66 -14.34
CA CYS A 83 -2.29 -6.48 -14.61
C CYS A 83 -2.16 -6.81 -16.09
N ALA A 84 -3.27 -7.24 -16.72
CA ALA A 84 -3.31 -7.61 -18.13
C ALA A 84 -3.00 -6.40 -19.04
N ALA A 85 -3.55 -5.22 -18.72
CA ALA A 85 -3.34 -4.00 -19.50
C ALA A 85 -1.89 -3.49 -19.47
N ASN A 86 -1.15 -3.77 -18.40
CA ASN A 86 0.20 -3.26 -18.18
C ASN A 86 1.30 -4.33 -18.35
N GLY A 87 0.93 -5.62 -18.45
CA GLY A 87 1.88 -6.73 -18.54
C GLY A 87 2.73 -6.92 -17.27
N LYS A 88 2.19 -6.55 -16.10
CA LYS A 88 2.87 -6.61 -14.78
C LYS A 88 1.88 -7.03 -13.71
N LEU A 89 2.34 -7.67 -12.63
CA LEU A 89 1.48 -7.92 -11.47
C LEU A 89 1.39 -6.68 -10.57
N PHE A 90 0.17 -6.39 -10.15
CA PHE A 90 -0.18 -5.38 -9.17
C PHE A 90 -0.95 -6.04 -8.03
N CYS A 91 -0.54 -5.76 -6.81
CA CYS A 91 -1.22 -6.24 -5.61
C CYS A 91 -1.64 -5.05 -4.76
N PRO A 92 -2.91 -4.95 -4.34
CA PRO A 92 -3.29 -3.95 -3.37
C PRO A 92 -2.71 -4.30 -2.00
N LEU A 93 -2.35 -3.26 -1.25
CA LEU A 93 -1.84 -3.31 0.12
C LEU A 93 -2.85 -2.75 1.14
N GLY A 94 -3.95 -2.21 0.65
CA GLY A 94 -4.99 -1.58 1.45
C GLY A 94 -5.55 -0.35 0.75
N TYR A 95 -6.04 0.58 1.55
CA TYR A 95 -6.75 1.76 1.12
C TYR A 95 -5.99 3.05 1.47
N CYS A 96 -6.35 4.12 0.77
CA CYS A 96 -5.94 5.48 1.09
C CYS A 96 -7.09 6.48 0.91
N HIS A 97 -6.89 7.66 1.48
CA HIS A 97 -7.80 8.80 1.32
C HIS A 97 -9.23 8.51 1.77
N CYS A 98 -9.37 8.10 3.03
CA CYS A 98 -10.64 7.71 3.64
C CYS A 98 -11.37 6.59 2.87
N ASP A 99 -10.63 5.55 2.50
CA ASP A 99 -11.10 4.37 1.75
C ASP A 99 -11.59 4.65 0.31
N HIS A 100 -11.31 5.83 -0.24
CA HIS A 100 -11.70 6.17 -1.63
C HIS A 100 -10.75 5.64 -2.70
N GLY A 101 -9.52 5.29 -2.35
CA GLY A 101 -8.54 4.75 -3.31
C GLY A 101 -7.77 3.58 -2.74
N LEU A 102 -7.10 2.82 -3.60
CA LEU A 102 -6.23 1.71 -3.23
C LEU A 102 -4.77 2.17 -3.17
N VAL A 103 -4.03 1.62 -2.21
CA VAL A 103 -2.55 1.60 -2.26
C VAL A 103 -2.15 0.30 -2.93
N VAL A 104 -1.40 0.39 -4.03
CA VAL A 104 -1.05 -0.75 -4.88
C VAL A 104 0.47 -0.84 -5.00
N ILE A 105 1.02 -2.04 -5.01
CA ILE A 105 2.45 -2.29 -5.24
C ILE A 105 2.65 -3.21 -6.44
N ASP A 106 3.72 -2.99 -7.19
CA ASP A 106 4.16 -3.91 -8.25
C ASP A 106 5.28 -4.86 -7.78
N GLU A 107 5.68 -5.81 -8.63
CA GLU A 107 6.74 -6.78 -8.33
C GLU A 107 8.13 -6.16 -8.13
N GLU A 108 8.36 -4.96 -8.65
CA GLU A 108 9.60 -4.19 -8.49
C GLU A 108 9.62 -3.41 -7.16
N GLY A 109 8.49 -3.35 -6.46
CA GLY A 109 8.32 -2.62 -5.21
C GLY A 109 7.88 -1.17 -5.37
N LYS A 110 7.51 -0.75 -6.59
CA LYS A 110 6.95 0.58 -6.84
C LYS A 110 5.55 0.64 -6.27
N VAL A 111 5.24 1.76 -5.61
CA VAL A 111 3.94 2.00 -5.00
C VAL A 111 3.16 2.98 -5.84
N PHE A 112 1.87 2.70 -5.97
CA PHE A 112 0.92 3.50 -6.70
C PHE A 112 -0.30 3.77 -5.83
N THR A 113 -0.99 4.86 -6.11
CA THR A 113 -2.40 5.01 -5.73
C THR A 113 -3.26 4.68 -6.94
N PHE A 114 -4.41 4.08 -6.69
CA PHE A 114 -5.36 3.71 -7.73
C PHE A 114 -6.77 4.15 -7.32
N TYR A 115 -7.32 5.07 -8.12
CA TYR A 115 -8.70 5.54 -8.06
C TYR A 115 -9.34 5.19 -9.40
N ASP A 116 -9.34 6.12 -10.35
CA ASP A 116 -9.71 5.86 -11.76
C ASP A 116 -8.50 5.46 -12.63
N SER A 117 -7.29 5.66 -12.12
CA SER A 117 -6.04 5.38 -12.85
C SER A 117 -4.88 5.17 -11.87
N LEU A 118 -3.84 4.46 -12.33
CA LEU A 118 -2.60 4.30 -11.56
C LEU A 118 -1.81 5.61 -11.55
N ARG A 119 -1.47 6.07 -10.35
CA ARG A 119 -0.51 7.16 -10.14
C ARG A 119 0.66 6.63 -9.32
N LEU A 120 1.86 6.70 -9.88
CA LEU A 120 3.09 6.37 -9.15
C LEU A 120 3.22 7.29 -7.93
N MET A 121 3.60 6.71 -6.80
CA MET A 121 3.86 7.43 -5.55
C MET A 121 5.30 7.24 -5.08
N GLY A 122 5.99 6.17 -5.48
CA GLY A 122 7.39 5.98 -5.13
C GLY A 122 8.00 4.78 -5.85
N SER A 123 9.33 4.79 -5.97
CA SER A 123 10.11 3.71 -6.56
C SER A 123 10.34 2.53 -5.60
N SER A 124 9.96 2.69 -4.33
CA SER A 124 10.03 1.68 -3.28
C SER A 124 8.80 1.78 -2.36
N PHE A 125 8.58 0.74 -1.56
CA PHE A 125 7.51 0.71 -0.57
C PHE A 125 7.62 1.89 0.39
N GLU A 126 8.79 2.12 0.96
CA GLU A 126 9.01 3.14 1.98
C GLU A 126 8.84 4.56 1.43
N GLU A 127 9.38 4.82 0.23
CA GLU A 127 9.21 6.11 -0.45
C GLU A 127 7.75 6.36 -0.80
N GLY A 128 7.05 5.36 -1.33
CA GLY A 128 5.65 5.48 -1.73
C GLY A 128 4.73 5.81 -0.56
N ILE A 129 4.89 5.09 0.55
CA ILE A 129 4.13 5.36 1.77
C ILE A 129 4.41 6.77 2.29
N GLN A 130 5.67 7.21 2.32
CA GLN A 130 6.04 8.57 2.73
C GLN A 130 5.40 9.64 1.83
N ASN A 131 5.45 9.46 0.51
CA ASN A 131 4.89 10.42 -0.43
C ASN A 131 3.36 10.53 -0.33
N ILE A 132 2.66 9.43 -0.07
CA ILE A 132 1.20 9.44 0.17
C ILE A 132 0.88 10.21 1.46
N LEU A 133 1.60 9.92 2.56
CA LEU A 133 1.37 10.55 3.86
C LEU A 133 1.69 12.05 3.86
N ASP A 134 2.73 12.46 3.14
CA ASP A 134 3.13 13.87 3.04
C ASP A 134 2.35 14.64 1.95
N GLY A 135 1.63 13.93 1.06
CA GLY A 135 1.06 14.51 -0.15
C GLY A 135 2.14 15.10 -1.06
N ARG A 136 3.23 14.36 -1.30
CA ARG A 136 4.31 14.72 -2.22
C ARG A 136 4.13 14.04 -3.56
N SER A 137 4.47 14.74 -4.63
CA SER A 137 4.57 14.10 -5.95
C SER A 137 5.89 13.32 -6.04
N PRO A 138 5.92 12.12 -6.65
CA PRO A 138 7.17 11.43 -6.91
C PRO A 138 8.07 12.30 -7.80
N ARG A 139 9.38 12.24 -7.58
CA ARG A 139 10.37 12.98 -8.36
C ARG A 139 10.93 12.18 -9.53
#